data_AF-Q0PYF6-F1
#
_entry.id   AF-Q0PYF6-F1
#
_cell.length_a   1.000
_cell.length_b   1.000
_cell.length_c   1.000
_cell.angle_alpha   90.00
_cell.angle_beta   90.00
_cell.angle_gamma   90.00
#
_symmetry.space_group_name_H-M   'P 1'
#
loop_
_entity.id
_entity.type
_entity.pdbx_description
1 polymer ?
#
loop_
_entity_poly.entity_id
_entity_poly.type
_entity_poly.pdbx_seq_one_letter_code
_entity_poly.pdbx_strand_id
1 'polypeptide(L)'
;MVLPRDGLKDGAGKPLTYDKVYYVGEQDFYAPRDEDGNFKSYETDGDGYDDMLAVMRTLTPTHEVFNGAVGALTGENAMTANVGETVLIVHSQANRDTRPHLIGGHGDHVWATGKF
;
A
#
# COMPACT_ATOMS: atom_id res chain seq x y z
N MET A 1 1.29 10.01 -8.98
CA MET A 1 2.70 10.38 -9.27
C MET A 1 2.72 11.21 -10.55
N VAL A 2 3.48 12.31 -10.61
CA VAL A 2 3.68 13.10 -11.83
C VAL A 2 5.17 13.28 -12.02
N LEU A 3 5.72 12.78 -13.12
CA LEU A 3 7.18 12.82 -13.37
C LEU A 3 7.63 14.22 -13.82
N PRO A 4 8.76 14.73 -13.32
CA PRO A 4 9.47 15.84 -13.95
C PRO A 4 9.75 15.53 -15.42
N ARG A 5 9.77 16.57 -16.26
CA ARG A 5 10.00 16.43 -17.71
C ARG A 5 11.32 15.71 -18.03
N ASP A 6 12.34 15.89 -17.19
CA ASP A 6 13.67 15.31 -17.37
C ASP A 6 13.89 14.03 -16.53
N GLY A 7 12.83 13.45 -15.96
CA GLY A 7 12.91 12.26 -15.11
C GLY A 7 13.32 12.53 -13.66
N LEU A 8 13.51 11.45 -12.89
CA LEU A 8 13.92 11.52 -11.48
C LEU A 8 15.39 11.91 -11.36
N LYS A 9 15.73 12.61 -10.28
CA LYS A 9 17.11 13.01 -9.96
C LYS A 9 17.42 12.77 -8.48
N ASP A 10 18.64 12.40 -8.16
CA ASP A 10 19.10 12.29 -6.77
C ASP A 10 19.23 13.68 -6.10
N GLY A 11 19.61 13.68 -4.81
CA GLY A 11 19.81 14.93 -4.05
C GLY A 11 20.94 15.83 -4.58
N ALA A 12 21.80 15.33 -5.47
CA ALA A 12 22.86 16.08 -6.14
C ALA A 12 22.48 16.46 -7.59
N GLY A 13 21.26 16.17 -8.03
CA GLY A 13 20.76 16.47 -9.37
C GLY A 13 21.19 15.47 -10.44
N LYS A 14 21.79 14.33 -10.08
CA LYS A 14 22.16 13.28 -11.05
C LYS A 14 20.91 12.49 -11.46
N PRO A 15 20.78 12.10 -12.74
CA PRO A 15 19.64 11.31 -13.20
C PRO A 15 19.51 9.97 -12.47
N LEU A 16 18.28 9.60 -12.12
CA LEU A 16 17.92 8.29 -11.60
C LEU A 16 16.95 7.62 -12.58
N THR A 17 17.33 6.46 -13.09
CA THR A 17 16.52 5.63 -13.98
C THR A 17 16.16 4.33 -13.27
N TYR A 18 14.94 3.86 -13.48
CA TYR A 18 14.47 2.56 -13.00
C TYR A 18 14.14 1.66 -14.19
N ASP A 19 14.42 0.36 -14.05
CA ASP A 19 14.11 -0.66 -15.05
C ASP A 19 12.68 -1.15 -14.91
N LYS A 20 12.15 -1.12 -13.67
CA LYS A 20 10.79 -1.57 -13.34
C LYS A 20 10.14 -0.63 -12.35
N VAL A 21 8.81 -0.54 -12.43
CA VAL A 21 7.99 0.19 -11.46
C VAL A 21 6.85 -0.68 -10.96
N TYR A 22 6.61 -0.67 -9.64
CA TYR A 22 5.44 -1.25 -9.01
C TYR A 22 4.65 -0.18 -8.26
N TYR A 23 3.34 -0.39 -8.19
CA TYR A 23 2.44 0.40 -7.35
C TYR A 23 1.80 -0.51 -6.30
N VAL A 24 1.99 -0.14 -5.03
CA VAL A 24 1.44 -0.82 -3.87
C VAL A 24 0.44 0.11 -3.21
N GLY A 25 -0.83 -0.27 -3.27
CA GLY A 25 -1.90 0.38 -2.53
C GLY A 25 -2.11 -0.37 -1.22
N GLU A 26 -1.88 0.29 -0.10
CA GLU A 26 -2.19 -0.25 1.22
C GLU A 26 -3.56 0.25 1.69
N GLN A 27 -4.37 -0.67 2.22
CA GLN A 27 -5.72 -0.39 2.67
C GLN A 27 -5.95 -0.93 4.08
N ASP A 28 -6.41 -0.05 4.95
CA ASP A 28 -6.98 -0.36 6.26
C ASP A 28 -8.49 -0.61 6.15
N PHE A 29 -8.94 -1.83 6.44
CA PHE A 29 -10.34 -2.24 6.40
C PHE A 29 -10.94 -2.39 7.81
N TYR A 30 -12.19 -1.98 7.93
CA TYR A 30 -12.96 -1.97 9.19
C TYR A 30 -14.21 -2.85 9.08
N ALA A 31 -14.00 -4.17 9.04
CA ALA A 31 -15.06 -5.17 8.86
C ALA A 31 -15.75 -5.51 10.20
N PRO A 32 -17.08 -5.28 10.34
CA PRO A 32 -17.81 -5.59 11.58
C PRO A 32 -17.89 -7.08 11.88
N ARG A 33 -18.05 -7.41 13.17
CA ARG A 33 -18.26 -8.78 13.66
C ARG A 33 -19.62 -8.94 14.34
N ASP A 34 -20.16 -10.15 14.30
CA ASP A 34 -21.36 -10.55 15.06
C ASP A 34 -21.02 -10.87 16.53
N GLU A 35 -22.02 -11.26 17.31
CA GLU A 35 -21.88 -11.59 18.74
C GLU A 35 -20.97 -12.82 18.98
N ASP A 36 -20.88 -13.71 18.00
CA ASP A 36 -20.03 -14.90 18.03
C ASP A 36 -18.59 -14.62 17.54
N GLY A 37 -18.33 -13.39 17.05
CA GLY A 37 -17.03 -12.93 16.57
C GLY A 37 -16.74 -13.21 15.09
N ASN A 38 -17.71 -13.67 14.30
CA ASN A 38 -17.55 -13.86 12.86
C ASN A 38 -17.72 -12.53 12.12
N PHE A 39 -17.03 -12.35 10.98
CA PHE A 39 -17.23 -11.17 10.15
C PHE A 39 -18.61 -11.17 9.49
N LYS A 40 -19.31 -10.04 9.58
CA LYS A 40 -20.65 -9.87 8.99
C LYS A 40 -20.57 -9.72 7.48
N SER A 41 -21.60 -10.22 6.79
CA SER A 41 -21.87 -9.98 5.37
C SER A 41 -23.15 -9.17 5.21
N TYR A 42 -23.25 -8.41 4.13
CA TYR A 42 -24.34 -7.47 3.86
C TYR A 42 -24.85 -7.70 2.43
N GLU A 43 -26.14 -7.48 2.18
CA GLU A 43 -26.74 -7.69 0.85
C GLU A 43 -26.41 -6.55 -0.11
N THR A 44 -26.34 -5.32 0.42
CA THR A 44 -25.97 -4.13 -0.33
C THR A 44 -24.88 -3.34 0.39
N ASP A 45 -24.21 -2.44 -0.33
CA ASP A 45 -23.14 -1.60 0.23
C ASP A 45 -23.62 -0.69 1.38
N GLY A 46 -24.92 -0.35 1.41
CA GLY A 46 -25.51 0.55 2.40
C GLY A 46 -25.85 -0.14 3.73
N ASP A 47 -26.14 -1.44 3.72
CA ASP A 47 -26.68 -2.13 4.91
C ASP A 47 -25.68 -2.23 6.05
N GLY A 48 -24.38 -2.17 5.74
CA GLY A 48 -23.30 -2.22 6.72
C GLY A 48 -22.79 -0.86 7.20
N TYR A 49 -23.37 0.25 6.73
CA TYR A 49 -22.79 1.59 6.95
C TYR A 49 -22.59 1.93 8.43
N ASP A 50 -23.64 1.79 9.25
CA ASP A 50 -23.58 2.14 10.68
C ASP A 50 -22.62 1.23 11.46
N ASP A 51 -22.61 -0.06 11.14
CA ASP A 51 -21.72 -1.03 11.76
C ASP A 51 -20.25 -0.75 11.39
N MET A 52 -19.95 -0.49 10.12
CA MET A 52 -18.61 -0.12 9.66
C MET A 52 -18.16 1.19 10.31
N LEU A 53 -19.04 2.18 10.40
CA LEU A 53 -18.75 3.47 11.04
C LEU A 53 -18.40 3.29 12.53
N ALA A 54 -19.10 2.37 13.23
CA ALA A 54 -18.78 2.03 14.61
C ALA A 54 -17.37 1.42 14.74
N VAL A 55 -16.99 0.50 13.85
CA VAL A 55 -15.64 -0.10 13.84
C VAL A 55 -14.57 0.93 13.47
N MET A 56 -14.80 1.78 12.46
CA MET A 56 -13.89 2.86 12.05
C MET A 56 -13.56 3.81 13.20
N ARG A 57 -14.55 4.18 14.01
CA ARG A 57 -14.39 5.06 15.17
C ARG A 57 -13.48 4.48 16.27
N THR A 58 -13.21 3.17 16.26
CA THR A 58 -12.24 2.55 17.18
C THR A 58 -10.78 2.82 16.78
N LEU A 59 -10.55 3.30 15.55
CA LEU A 59 -9.23 3.50 14.95
C LEU A 59 -8.36 2.23 14.86
N THR A 60 -8.97 1.06 15.07
CA THR A 60 -8.31 -0.25 14.98
C THR A 60 -8.81 -0.98 13.75
N PRO A 61 -8.04 -1.01 12.64
CA PRO A 61 -8.45 -1.77 11.47
C PRO A 61 -8.45 -3.26 11.78
N THR A 62 -9.40 -3.95 11.16
CA THR A 62 -9.51 -5.42 11.25
C THR A 62 -8.55 -6.13 10.29
N HIS A 63 -8.21 -5.47 9.19
CA HIS A 63 -7.23 -5.93 8.21
C HIS A 63 -6.44 -4.73 7.68
N GLU A 64 -5.15 -4.90 7.49
CA GLU A 64 -4.30 -4.00 6.70
C GLU A 64 -3.68 -4.84 5.60
N VAL A 65 -3.96 -4.50 4.34
CA VAL A 65 -3.60 -5.33 3.19
C VAL A 65 -3.02 -4.52 2.05
N PHE A 66 -2.12 -5.15 1.28
CA PHE A 66 -1.69 -4.62 -0.01
C PHE A 66 -2.62 -5.10 -1.12
N ASN A 67 -2.93 -4.20 -2.05
CA ASN A 67 -3.68 -4.46 -3.28
C ASN A 67 -5.00 -5.24 -3.07
N GLY A 68 -5.68 -4.98 -1.94
CA GLY A 68 -7.06 -5.38 -1.70
C GLY A 68 -7.28 -6.70 -0.95
N ALA A 69 -6.26 -7.54 -0.71
CA ALA A 69 -6.43 -8.80 0.02
C ALA A 69 -5.16 -9.30 0.73
N VAL A 70 -5.34 -10.12 1.77
CA VAL A 70 -4.22 -10.82 2.42
C VAL A 70 -3.53 -11.69 1.39
N GLY A 71 -2.21 -11.51 1.23
CA GLY A 71 -1.41 -12.29 0.29
C GLY A 71 -1.55 -11.87 -1.19
N ALA A 72 -2.21 -10.76 -1.52
CA ALA A 72 -2.44 -10.35 -2.91
C ALA A 72 -1.15 -10.23 -3.75
N LEU A 73 -0.04 -9.84 -3.12
CA LEU A 73 1.29 -9.69 -3.76
C LEU A 73 2.24 -10.84 -3.42
N THR A 74 1.72 -12.07 -3.31
CA THR A 74 2.48 -13.28 -2.93
C THR A 74 2.25 -14.43 -3.91
N GLY A 75 3.04 -15.50 -3.78
CA GLY A 75 2.92 -16.69 -4.63
C GLY A 75 3.15 -16.37 -6.11
N GLU A 76 2.21 -16.76 -6.95
CA GLU A 76 2.25 -16.48 -8.41
C GLU A 76 2.15 -14.98 -8.72
N ASN A 77 1.61 -14.18 -7.79
CA ASN A 77 1.48 -12.72 -7.91
C ASN A 77 2.65 -11.97 -7.25
N ALA A 78 3.70 -12.68 -6.83
CA ALA A 78 4.85 -12.05 -6.20
C ALA A 78 5.54 -11.07 -7.15
N MET A 79 5.89 -9.90 -6.63
CA MET A 79 6.70 -8.92 -7.37
C MET A 79 8.08 -9.53 -7.67
N THR A 80 8.52 -9.44 -8.91
CA THR A 80 9.81 -9.99 -9.38
C THR A 80 10.78 -8.90 -9.79
N ALA A 81 12.07 -9.16 -9.62
CA ALA A 81 13.19 -8.38 -10.14
C ALA A 81 14.41 -9.29 -10.32
N ASN A 82 15.36 -8.87 -11.16
CA ASN A 82 16.64 -9.54 -11.31
C ASN A 82 17.74 -8.76 -10.57
N VAL A 83 18.81 -9.46 -10.17
CA VAL A 83 20.00 -8.79 -9.62
C VAL A 83 20.54 -7.79 -10.66
N GLY A 84 20.73 -6.55 -10.22
CA GLY A 84 21.18 -5.44 -11.07
C GLY A 84 20.04 -4.57 -11.62
N GLU A 85 18.78 -4.99 -11.54
CA GLU A 85 17.63 -4.12 -11.87
C GLU A 85 17.39 -3.09 -10.77
N THR A 86 17.10 -1.86 -11.18
CA THR A 86 16.61 -0.79 -10.30
C THR A 86 15.09 -0.77 -10.34
N VAL A 87 14.44 -0.88 -9.18
CA VAL A 87 12.99 -0.92 -9.05
C VAL A 87 12.47 0.31 -8.32
N LEU A 88 11.55 1.05 -8.96
CA LEU A 88 10.77 2.09 -8.30
C LEU A 88 9.52 1.47 -7.67
N ILE A 89 9.36 1.61 -6.36
CA ILE A 89 8.14 1.16 -5.66
C ILE A 89 7.37 2.40 -5.21
N VAL A 90 6.22 2.63 -5.83
CA VAL A 90 5.27 3.67 -5.41
C VAL A 90 4.35 3.07 -4.37
N HIS A 91 4.39 3.59 -3.15
CA HIS A 91 3.52 3.16 -2.05
C HIS A 91 2.50 4.26 -1.73
N SER A 92 1.25 3.87 -1.48
CA SER A 92 0.21 4.80 -1.04
C SER A 92 -0.58 4.24 0.13
N GLN A 93 -1.03 5.15 0.98
CA GLN A 93 -1.99 4.94 2.05
C GLN A 93 -2.78 6.25 2.12
N ALA A 94 -4.10 6.17 2.00
CA ALA A 94 -4.98 7.35 1.91
C ALA A 94 -5.56 7.83 3.26
N ASN A 95 -5.56 6.99 4.29
CA ASN A 95 -6.31 7.20 5.54
C ASN A 95 -5.46 7.08 6.82
N ARG A 96 -4.45 6.21 6.84
CA ARG A 96 -3.66 5.84 8.02
C ARG A 96 -2.16 5.82 7.70
N ASP A 97 -1.34 6.21 8.66
CA ASP A 97 0.11 6.17 8.49
C ASP A 97 0.62 4.73 8.30
N THR A 98 1.60 4.57 7.42
CA THR A 98 2.32 3.31 7.17
C THR A 98 3.83 3.54 7.16
N ARG A 99 4.60 2.47 7.32
CA ARG A 99 6.07 2.48 7.38
C ARG A 99 6.65 1.37 6.50
N PRO A 100 6.65 1.55 5.16
CA PRO A 100 7.11 0.50 4.24
C PRO A 100 8.55 0.08 4.53
N HIS A 101 8.83 -1.20 4.38
CA HIS A 101 10.15 -1.77 4.59
C HIS A 101 10.40 -2.92 3.61
N LEU A 102 11.62 -2.99 3.07
CA LEU A 102 12.07 -4.09 2.22
C LEU A 102 13.00 -4.99 3.04
N ILE A 103 12.49 -6.12 3.51
CA ILE A 103 13.27 -7.08 4.31
C ILE A 103 14.44 -7.60 3.47
N GLY A 104 15.67 -7.45 3.98
CA GLY A 104 16.90 -7.85 3.30
C GLY A 104 17.41 -6.84 2.25
N GLY A 105 16.75 -5.71 2.08
CA GLY A 105 17.15 -4.62 1.19
C GLY A 105 17.09 -3.25 1.88
N HIS A 106 17.12 -2.18 1.07
CA HIS A 106 17.00 -0.80 1.52
C HIS A 106 16.19 0.03 0.50
N GLY A 107 15.79 1.23 0.89
CA GLY A 107 15.39 2.27 -0.06
C GLY A 107 16.57 3.17 -0.34
N ASP A 108 17.27 2.95 -1.45
CA ASP A 108 18.48 3.72 -1.81
C ASP A 108 18.18 5.22 -1.97
N HIS A 109 17.02 5.53 -2.56
CA HIS A 109 16.47 6.88 -2.67
C HIS A 109 14.99 6.85 -2.30
N VAL A 110 14.59 7.65 -1.29
CA VAL A 110 13.22 7.66 -0.78
C VAL A 110 12.67 9.09 -0.71
N TRP A 111 11.63 9.35 -1.51
CA TRP A 111 10.79 10.53 -1.34
C TRP A 111 9.60 10.18 -0.47
N ALA A 112 9.81 10.18 0.85
CA ALA A 112 8.79 9.72 1.81
C ALA A 112 7.47 10.50 1.73
N THR A 113 7.51 11.78 1.35
CA THR A 113 6.33 12.64 1.16
C THR A 113 5.78 12.62 -0.28
N GLY A 114 6.40 11.81 -1.16
CA GLY A 114 5.97 11.59 -2.55
C GLY A 114 6.06 12.83 -3.42
N LYS A 115 7.04 13.71 -3.19
CA LYS A 115 7.35 14.89 -4.02
C LYS A 115 8.83 14.86 -4.38
N PHE A 116 9.12 15.07 -5.66
CA PHE A 116 10.44 14.97 -6.26
C PHE A 116 10.55 15.89 -7.48
#